data_AF-A0A1J3DJ90-F1
#
_entry.id   AF-A0A1J3DJ90-F1
#
_cell.length_a   1.000
_cell.length_b   1.000
_cell.length_c   1.000
_cell.angle_alpha   90.00
_cell.angle_beta   90.00
_cell.angle_gamma   90.00
#
_symmetry.space_group_name_H-M   'P 1'
#
loop_
_entity.id
_entity.type
_entity.pdbx_description
1 polymer ?
#
loop_
_entity_poly.entity_id
_entity_poly.type
_entity_poly.pdbx_seq_one_letter_code
_entity_poly.pdbx_strand_id
1 'polypeptide(L)'
;TGLALLELGMQAHVHILKYDRDLILNNALVDMYCKCGSLEDARRVFSQMKERDVISWSTMISGLAQNGYSHEALKLFESMKASG
;
A
#
# COMPACT_ATOMS: atom_id res chain seq x y z
N THR A 1 4.52 -19.18 -32.14
CA THR A 1 4.33 -20.58 -31.70
C THR A 1 3.77 -20.57 -30.29
N GLY A 2 3.02 -21.60 -29.87
CA GLY A 2 2.42 -21.64 -28.52
C GLY A 2 3.44 -21.56 -27.37
N LEU A 3 4.69 -21.98 -27.62
CA LEU A 3 5.79 -21.92 -26.66
C LEU A 3 6.15 -20.47 -26.24
N ALA A 4 6.20 -19.54 -27.20
CA ALA A 4 6.50 -18.14 -26.92
C ALA A 4 5.39 -17.45 -26.09
N LEU A 5 4.13 -17.85 -26.28
CA LEU A 5 3.01 -17.34 -25.48
C LEU A 5 3.07 -17.84 -24.04
N LEU A 6 3.50 -19.09 -23.82
CA LEU A 6 3.70 -19.65 -22.49
C LEU A 6 4.82 -18.91 -21.74
N GLU A 7 5.96 -18.68 -22.39
CA GLU A 7 7.08 -17.92 -21.78
C GLU A 7 6.65 -16.51 -21.34
N LEU A 8 5.91 -15.80 -22.19
CA LEU A 8 5.37 -14.48 -21.85
C LEU A 8 4.41 -14.56 -20.65
N GLY A 9 3.52 -15.55 -20.63
CA GLY A 9 2.60 -15.78 -19.51
C GLY A 9 3.31 -16.04 -18.18
N MET A 10 4.41 -16.81 -18.20
CA MET A 10 5.22 -17.07 -17.01
C MET A 10 5.91 -15.80 -16.49
N GLN A 11 6.42 -14.95 -17.39
CA GLN A 11 7.01 -13.67 -17.01
C GLN A 11 5.97 -12.74 -16.35
N ALA A 12 4.79 -12.62 -16.96
CA ALA A 12 3.68 -11.86 -16.39
C ALA A 12 3.26 -12.39 -15.02
N HIS A 13 3.15 -13.72 -14.87
CA HIS A 13 2.79 -14.37 -13.61
C HIS A 13 3.77 -14.05 -12.47
N VAL A 14 5.08 -14.19 -12.71
CA VAL A 14 6.10 -13.83 -11.72
C VAL A 14 6.04 -12.35 -11.35
N HIS A 15 5.80 -11.48 -12.34
CA HIS A 15 5.69 -10.05 -12.11
C HIS A 15 4.50 -9.70 -11.21
N ILE A 16 3.32 -10.26 -11.48
CA ILE A 16 2.11 -10.08 -10.66
C ILE A 16 2.35 -10.60 -9.23
N LEU A 17 2.94 -11.79 -9.06
CA LEU A 17 3.24 -12.33 -7.73
C LEU A 17 4.27 -11.51 -6.95
N LYS A 18 5.22 -10.88 -7.65
CA LYS A 18 6.19 -9.98 -7.01
C LYS A 18 5.49 -8.70 -6.56
N TYR A 19 4.71 -8.11 -7.46
CA TYR A 19 3.93 -6.90 -7.18
C TYR A 19 2.98 -7.09 -5.98
N ASP A 20 2.21 -8.18 -5.96
CA ASP A 20 1.25 -8.47 -4.88
C ASP A 20 1.97 -8.63 -3.53
N ARG A 21 3.11 -9.34 -3.51
CA ARG A 21 3.95 -9.45 -2.32
C ARG A 21 4.49 -8.10 -1.86
N ASP A 22 4.97 -7.25 -2.78
CA ASP A 22 5.48 -5.92 -2.44
C ASP A 22 4.37 -5.07 -1.79
N LEU A 23 3.14 -5.12 -2.32
CA LEU A 23 1.99 -4.40 -1.76
C LEU A 23 1.58 -4.92 -0.38
N ILE A 24 1.48 -6.24 -0.20
CA ILE A 24 1.19 -6.88 1.10
C ILE A 24 2.25 -6.52 2.14
N LEU A 25 3.54 -6.60 1.79
CA LEU A 25 4.63 -6.28 2.71
C LEU A 25 4.63 -4.81 3.13
N ASN A 26 4.41 -3.90 2.18
CA ASN A 26 4.32 -2.47 2.48
C ASN A 26 3.14 -2.17 3.41
N ASN A 27 1.97 -2.78 3.18
CA ASN A 27 0.81 -2.63 4.05
C ASN A 27 1.09 -3.13 5.48
N ALA A 28 1.75 -4.29 5.61
CA ALA A 28 2.14 -4.81 6.90
C ALA A 28 3.13 -3.90 7.64
N LEU A 29 4.09 -3.29 6.93
CA LEU A 29 5.02 -2.33 7.52
C LEU A 29 4.31 -1.06 8.00
N VAL A 30 3.41 -0.50 7.19
CA VAL A 30 2.63 0.69 7.57
C VAL A 30 1.79 0.39 8.83
N ASP A 31 1.08 -0.74 8.86
CA ASP A 31 0.28 -1.14 10.02
C ASP A 31 1.13 -1.29 11.28
N MET A 32 2.27 -1.98 11.17
CA MET A 32 3.21 -2.18 12.28
C MET A 32 3.72 -0.85 12.83
N TYR A 33 4.22 0.05 11.97
CA TYR A 33 4.72 1.35 12.40
C TYR A 33 3.63 2.21 13.05
N CYS A 34 2.41 2.21 12.49
CA CYS A 34 1.26 2.89 13.08
C CYS A 34 0.91 2.36 14.47
N LYS A 35 0.91 1.03 14.66
CA LYS A 35 0.65 0.39 15.97
C LYS A 35 1.75 0.68 16.99
N CYS A 36 2.98 0.88 16.54
CA CYS A 36 4.10 1.30 17.38
C CYS A 36 4.14 2.82 17.65
N GLY A 37 3.22 3.60 17.07
CA GLY A 37 3.21 5.06 17.18
C GLY A 37 4.28 5.77 16.35
N SER A 38 5.09 5.04 15.56
CA SER A 38 6.09 5.63 14.66
C SER A 38 5.44 6.07 13.34
N LEU A 39 4.64 7.13 13.41
CA LEU A 39 3.91 7.62 12.24
C LEU A 39 4.83 8.18 11.15
N GLU A 40 6.01 8.67 11.48
CA GLU A 40 6.96 9.18 10.49
C GLU A 40 7.45 8.05 9.57
N ASP A 41 7.79 6.89 10.14
CA ASP A 41 8.19 5.71 9.37
C ASP A 41 7.00 5.15 8.56
N ALA A 42 5.81 5.11 9.15
CA ALA A 42 4.60 4.69 8.44
C ALA A 42 4.34 5.58 7.20
N ARG A 43 4.45 6.91 7.34
CA ARG A 43 4.34 7.86 6.22
C ARG A 43 5.42 7.61 5.17
N ARG A 44 6.65 7.35 5.59
CA ARG A 44 7.76 7.10 4.68
C ARG A 44 7.48 5.89 3.81
N VAL A 45 7.10 4.75 4.41
CA VAL A 45 6.74 3.54 3.65
C VAL A 45 5.57 3.84 2.72
N PHE A 46 4.48 4.41 3.25
CA PHE A 46 3.29 4.73 2.46
C PHE A 46 3.58 5.66 1.27
N SER A 47 4.44 6.67 1.44
CA SER A 47 4.82 7.62 0.39
C SER A 47 5.66 6.97 -0.71
N GLN A 48 6.45 5.94 -0.39
CA GLN A 48 7.32 5.22 -1.32
C GLN A 48 6.58 4.14 -2.13
N MET A 49 5.36 3.76 -1.73
CA MET A 49 4.52 2.85 -2.49
C MET A 49 4.17 3.46 -3.86
N LYS A 50 4.51 2.75 -4.94
CA LYS A 50 4.20 3.18 -6.32
C LYS A 50 2.71 3.11 -6.61
N GLU A 51 2.06 2.08 -6.09
CA GLU A 51 0.63 1.86 -6.20
C GLU A 51 0.07 1.62 -4.80
N ARG A 52 -1.16 2.06 -4.58
CA ARG A 52 -1.85 1.99 -3.30
C ARG A 52 -3.26 1.51 -3.55
N ASP A 53 -3.57 0.36 -2.98
CA ASP A 53 -4.91 -0.19 -2.99
C ASP A 53 -5.73 0.32 -1.79
N VAL A 54 -6.99 -0.10 -1.73
CA VAL A 54 -7.90 0.27 -0.63
C VAL A 54 -7.31 -0.11 0.74
N ILE A 55 -6.59 -1.24 0.83
CA ILE A 55 -5.96 -1.69 2.08
C ILE A 55 -4.84 -0.71 2.50
N SER A 56 -4.01 -0.28 1.55
CA SER A 56 -2.92 0.69 1.79
C SER A 56 -3.47 1.97 2.40
N TRP A 57 -4.47 2.58 1.75
CA TRP A 57 -5.10 3.81 2.22
C TRP A 57 -5.78 3.63 3.58
N SER A 58 -6.58 2.57 3.72
CA SER A 58 -7.35 2.31 4.95
C SER A 58 -6.43 2.09 6.15
N THR A 59 -5.31 1.41 5.95
CA THR A 59 -4.29 1.18 6.99
C THR A 59 -3.71 2.49 7.48
N MET A 60 -3.27 3.37 6.57
CA MET A 60 -2.67 4.65 6.95
C MET A 60 -3.69 5.61 7.59
N ILE A 61 -4.91 5.69 7.04
CA ILE A 61 -6.00 6.52 7.59
C ILE A 61 -6.34 6.08 9.02
N SER A 62 -6.52 4.77 9.23
CA SER A 62 -6.84 4.22 10.55
C SER A 62 -5.70 4.45 11.53
N GLY A 63 -4.46 4.24 11.11
CA GLY A 63 -3.27 4.48 11.92
C GLY A 63 -3.13 5.94 12.36
N LEU A 64 -3.39 6.90 11.47
CA LEU A 64 -3.42 8.33 11.81
C LEU A 64 -4.52 8.64 12.84
N ALA A 65 -5.74 8.15 12.60
CA ALA A 65 -6.88 8.40 13.50
C ALA A 65 -6.65 7.84 14.91
N GLN A 66 -6.10 6.61 15.02
CA GLN A 66 -5.81 5.96 16.29
C GLN A 66 -4.71 6.66 17.09
N ASN A 67 -3.78 7.34 16.40
CA ASN A 67 -2.70 8.09 17.02
C ASN A 67 -3.02 9.59 17.23
N GLY A 68 -4.29 10.00 17.06
CA GLY A 68 -4.75 11.37 17.34
C GLY A 68 -4.63 12.37 16.18
N TYR A 69 -4.30 11.91 14.97
CA TYR A 69 -4.11 12.75 13.77
C TYR A 69 -5.37 12.79 12.88
N SER A 70 -6.56 12.93 13.48
CA SER A 70 -7.86 12.78 12.80
C SER A 70 -8.05 13.75 11.62
N HIS A 71 -7.56 14.99 11.71
CA HIS A 71 -7.67 15.95 10.61
C HIS A 71 -6.87 15.51 9.38
N GLU A 72 -5.70 14.89 9.61
CA GLU A 72 -4.89 14.36 8.53
C GLU A 72 -5.48 13.08 7.95
N ALA A 73 -6.03 12.21 8.80
CA ALA A 73 -6.76 11.03 8.36
C ALA A 73 -7.90 11.40 7.40
N LEU A 74 -8.66 12.46 7.70
CA LEU A 74 -9.72 12.99 6.81
C LEU A 74 -9.16 13.53 5.49
N LYS A 75 -8.06 14.31 5.53
CA LYS A 75 -7.39 14.78 4.30
C LYS A 75 -6.92 13.63 3.42
N LEU A 76 -6.37 12.59 4.05
CA LEU A 76 -5.90 11.42 3.34
C LEU A 76 -7.06 10.61 2.74
N PHE A 77 -8.19 10.53 3.44
CA PHE A 77 -9.43 9.93 2.92
C PHE A 77 -9.99 10.67 1.70
N GLU A 78 -9.99 12.01 1.70
CA GLU A 78 -10.39 12.78 0.51
C GLU A 78 -9.41 12.57 -0.66
N SER A 79 -8.12 12.44 -0.37
CA SER A 79 -7.10 12.12 -1.38
C SER A 79 -7.30 10.72 -1.98
N MET A 80 -7.67 9.75 -1.15
CA MET A 80 -8.04 8.40 -1.59
C MET A 80 -9.24 8.44 -2.55
N LYS A 81 -10.29 9.20 -2.21
CA LYS A 81 -11.48 9.35 -3.07
C LYS A 81 -11.18 10.01 -4.40
N ALA A 82 -10.26 10.98 -4.43
CA ALA A 82 -9.83 11.64 -5.66
C ALA A 82 -8.89 10.79 -6.53
N SER A 83 -8.30 9.73 -5.97
CA SER A 83 -7.42 8.80 -6.69
C SER A 83 -8.18 7.64 -7.35
N GLY A 84 -9.51 7.62 -7.23
CA GLY A 84 -10.42 6.61 -7.80
C GLY A 84 -11.13 7.09 -9.05
#